data_AF-A0AAD4Z6W3-F1
#
_entry.id   AF-A0AAD4Z6W3-F1
#
_cell.length_a   1.000
_cell.length_b   1.000
_cell.length_c   1.000
_cell.angle_alpha   90.00
_cell.angle_beta   90.00
_cell.angle_gamma   90.00
#
_symmetry.space_group_name_H-M   'P 1'
#
loop_
_entity.id
_entity.type
_entity.pdbx_description
1 polymer ?
#
loop_
_entity_poly.entity_id
_entity_poly.type
_entity_poly.pdbx_seq_one_letter_code
_entity_poly.pdbx_strand_id
1 'polypeptide(L)'
;MNSCCRRFFWGNSIKVPLVAWKDICLPQSLGGLGVKSAALFNKAALAKLGWICLTDSSNWWAQIMLKKYLKNEGFLVTAKKTSHSSTWKAILEARFVLHKGIRWIVGNGQSIPFWTANWVFPFPLLDLIHVFLRNNLNLNAKVSDFIQNQAWNYDKLSQVIDDDVIEKILTIPLPFYPLQDKLIWGPAPNGNFSIKSAYNLQVQDEQSHPKAPILKKMWSLILPPKVKLFSWLLIRKRLQVRSHLYKFLPNINPECPLCKNHMETINHLFFKCQFALNIWRCTYFSLTMLIRILMALSGWLCYLIPRLPMAHMFFPKLFFYAGKSGKPGTTAFLKTSIPIQLEPSLTPSRLWDRGLPLSCSVPFYFDLVGPACPRGFRL
;
A
#
# COMPACT_ATOMS: atom_id res chain seq x y z
N MET A 1 6.07 -6.06 -15.16
CA MET A 1 6.44 -5.06 -14.13
C MET A 1 6.38 -5.59 -12.70
N ASN A 2 5.20 -5.89 -12.13
CA ASN A 2 5.10 -6.39 -10.74
C ASN A 2 5.98 -7.62 -10.46
N SER A 3 6.12 -8.53 -11.43
CA SER A 3 7.03 -9.70 -11.32
C SER A 3 8.49 -9.28 -11.13
N CYS A 4 8.99 -8.30 -11.88
CA CYS A 4 10.35 -7.78 -11.76
C CYS A 4 10.59 -7.15 -10.38
N CYS A 5 9.64 -6.33 -9.90
CA CYS A 5 9.75 -5.72 -8.58
C CYS A 5 9.70 -6.78 -7.47
N ARG A 6 8.84 -7.79 -7.58
CA ARG A 6 8.80 -8.91 -6.64
C ARG A 6 10.13 -9.67 -6.61
N ARG A 7 10.75 -9.86 -7.78
CA ARG A 7 12.06 -10.51 -7.93
C ARG A 7 13.19 -9.68 -7.31
N PHE A 8 13.11 -8.36 -7.39
CA PHE A 8 14.04 -7.47 -6.69
C PHE A 8 13.95 -7.63 -5.16
N PHE A 9 12.73 -7.69 -4.59
CA PHE A 9 12.57 -7.82 -3.13
C PHE A 9 12.89 -9.23 -2.60
N TRP A 10 12.48 -10.28 -3.30
CA TRP A 10 12.53 -11.64 -2.78
C TRP A 10 13.51 -12.57 -3.51
N GLY A 11 14.15 -12.10 -4.57
CA GLY A 11 15.00 -12.92 -5.44
C GLY A 11 14.18 -13.78 -6.41
N ASN A 12 14.86 -14.72 -7.07
CA ASN A 12 14.27 -15.61 -8.07
C ASN A 12 13.19 -16.53 -7.48
N SER A 13 12.40 -17.14 -8.37
CA SER A 13 11.23 -18.00 -8.12
C SER A 13 11.41 -19.14 -7.10
N ILE A 14 12.65 -19.47 -6.75
CA ILE A 14 13.01 -20.52 -5.80
C ILE A 14 12.75 -20.06 -4.35
N LYS A 15 12.76 -18.75 -4.07
CA LYS A 15 12.57 -18.22 -2.72
C LYS A 15 11.11 -17.90 -2.45
N VAL A 16 10.60 -18.45 -1.34
CA VAL A 16 9.26 -18.12 -0.84
C VAL A 16 9.25 -16.65 -0.38
N PRO A 17 8.36 -15.80 -0.92
CA PRO A 17 8.27 -14.42 -0.51
C PRO A 17 7.82 -14.31 0.95
N LEU A 18 8.50 -13.48 1.75
CA LEU A 18 8.16 -13.32 3.18
C LEU A 18 6.81 -12.64 3.38
N VAL A 19 6.45 -11.78 2.43
CA VAL A 19 5.25 -10.96 2.48
C VAL A 19 4.60 -10.93 1.10
N ALA A 20 3.27 -11.00 1.08
CA ALA A 20 2.49 -10.91 -0.14
C ALA A 20 2.69 -9.56 -0.85
N TRP A 21 2.72 -9.56 -2.18
CA TRP A 21 2.95 -8.35 -2.97
C TRP A 21 1.92 -7.25 -2.69
N LYS A 22 0.65 -7.62 -2.52
CA LYS A 22 -0.42 -6.68 -2.15
C LYS A 22 -0.08 -5.89 -0.88
N ASP A 23 0.46 -6.56 0.15
CA ASP A 23 0.78 -5.92 1.43
C ASP A 23 2.03 -5.05 1.36
N ILE A 24 2.98 -5.38 0.47
CA ILE A 24 4.13 -4.52 0.17
C ILE A 24 3.64 -3.22 -0.45
N CYS A 25 2.64 -3.32 -1.34
CA CYS A 25 2.10 -2.19 -2.07
C CYS A 25 1.22 -1.25 -1.23
N LEU A 26 0.79 -1.68 -0.05
CA LEU A 26 0.07 -0.82 0.86
C LEU A 26 0.94 0.37 1.29
N PRO A 27 0.35 1.56 1.48
CA PRO A 27 1.01 2.70 2.10
C PRO A 27 1.55 2.35 3.48
N GLN A 28 2.58 3.09 3.92
CA GLN A 28 3.14 2.97 5.26
C GLN A 28 2.09 3.21 6.36
N SER A 29 1.12 4.10 6.10
CA SER A 29 -0.03 4.36 6.99
C SER A 29 -0.94 3.14 7.18
N LEU A 30 -1.02 2.25 6.19
CA LEU A 30 -1.79 0.99 6.24
C LEU A 30 -0.91 -0.22 6.58
N GLY A 31 0.37 0.01 6.93
CA GLY A 31 1.30 -1.03 7.35
C GLY A 31 2.08 -1.72 6.22
N GLY A 32 2.07 -1.19 5.00
CA GLY A 32 2.94 -1.67 3.91
C GLY A 32 4.26 -0.92 3.80
N LEU A 33 4.96 -1.11 2.67
CA LEU A 33 6.21 -0.41 2.34
C LEU A 33 5.99 0.86 1.51
N GLY A 34 4.80 1.05 0.94
CA GLY A 34 4.47 2.18 0.06
C GLY A 34 4.94 2.00 -1.39
N VAL A 35 5.29 0.78 -1.81
CA VAL A 35 5.66 0.49 -3.20
C VAL A 35 4.43 0.59 -4.10
N LYS A 36 4.48 1.33 -5.20
CA LYS A 36 3.30 1.44 -6.07
C LYS A 36 3.03 0.12 -6.81
N SER A 37 1.79 -0.36 -6.73
CA SER A 37 1.33 -1.50 -7.54
C SER A 37 1.17 -1.05 -9.00
N ALA A 38 1.91 -1.68 -9.92
CA ALA A 38 1.79 -1.38 -11.34
C ALA A 38 0.39 -1.69 -11.88
N ALA A 39 -0.28 -2.70 -11.30
CA ALA A 39 -1.64 -3.07 -11.68
C ALA A 39 -2.66 -1.97 -11.31
N LEU A 40 -2.62 -1.47 -10.06
CA LEU A 40 -3.49 -0.37 -9.62
C LEU A 40 -3.16 0.94 -10.34
N PHE A 41 -1.87 1.19 -10.60
CA PHE A 41 -1.44 2.35 -11.37
C PHE A 41 -1.96 2.29 -12.81
N ASN A 42 -1.85 1.14 -13.48
CA ASN A 42 -2.39 0.95 -14.82
C ASN A 42 -3.90 1.15 -14.85
N LYS A 43 -4.63 0.61 -13.87
CA LYS A 43 -6.08 0.85 -13.74
C LYS A 43 -6.41 2.33 -13.55
N ALA A 44 -5.64 3.06 -12.73
CA ALA A 44 -5.82 4.50 -12.55
C ALA A 44 -5.52 5.31 -13.84
N ALA A 45 -4.52 4.88 -14.62
CA ALA A 45 -4.20 5.48 -15.91
C ALA A 45 -5.29 5.21 -16.96
N LEU A 46 -5.83 3.98 -17.01
CA LEU A 46 -6.99 3.63 -17.85
C LEU A 46 -8.24 4.42 -17.44
N ALA A 47 -8.45 4.62 -16.13
CA ALA A 47 -9.51 5.48 -15.62
C ALA A 47 -9.33 6.93 -16.08
N LYS A 48 -8.08 7.45 -16.18
CA LYS A 48 -7.83 8.77 -16.77
C LYS A 48 -8.33 8.86 -18.21
N LEU A 49 -8.10 7.83 -19.02
CA LEU A 49 -8.60 7.79 -20.39
C LEU A 49 -10.14 7.81 -20.42
N GLY A 50 -10.79 7.04 -19.54
CA GLY A 50 -12.25 7.11 -19.37
C GLY A 50 -12.76 8.45 -18.84
N TRP A 51 -11.98 9.15 -18.01
CA TRP A 51 -12.30 10.49 -17.54
C TRP A 51 -12.27 11.51 -18.69
N ILE A 52 -11.24 11.46 -19.54
CA ILE A 52 -11.16 12.30 -20.75
C ILE A 52 -12.38 12.07 -21.65
N CYS A 53 -12.81 10.81 -21.82
CA CYS A 53 -14.04 10.46 -22.52
C CYS A 53 -15.32 11.08 -21.94
N LEU A 54 -15.33 11.46 -20.66
CA LEU A 54 -16.50 12.04 -19.99
C LEU A 54 -16.48 13.56 -19.96
N THR A 55 -15.30 14.17 -19.79
CA THR A 55 -15.20 15.61 -19.51
C THR A 55 -14.69 16.44 -20.67
N ASP A 56 -13.88 15.86 -21.54
CA ASP A 56 -13.20 16.61 -22.60
C ASP A 56 -13.79 16.28 -23.96
N SER A 57 -14.86 17.01 -24.30
CA SER A 57 -15.54 16.90 -25.59
C SER A 57 -14.66 17.37 -26.76
N SER A 58 -13.60 18.15 -26.50
CA SER A 58 -12.69 18.68 -27.53
C SER A 58 -11.60 17.67 -27.94
N ASN A 59 -11.34 16.68 -27.09
CA ASN A 59 -10.29 15.70 -27.33
C ASN A 59 -10.65 14.74 -28.49
N TRP A 60 -9.90 14.83 -29.60
CA TRP A 60 -10.16 14.04 -30.79
C TRP A 60 -10.07 12.54 -30.57
N TRP A 61 -9.11 12.07 -29.76
CA TRP A 61 -9.01 10.65 -29.44
C TRP A 61 -10.27 10.18 -28.71
N ALA A 62 -10.78 10.95 -27.74
CA ALA A 62 -12.01 10.63 -27.04
C ALA A 62 -13.20 10.58 -28.00
N GLN A 63 -13.38 11.59 -28.86
CA GLN A 63 -14.47 11.63 -29.83
C GLN A 63 -14.47 10.41 -30.76
N ILE A 64 -13.30 10.01 -31.28
CA ILE A 64 -13.15 8.84 -32.15
C ILE A 64 -13.55 7.56 -31.39
N MET A 65 -13.07 7.41 -30.15
CA MET A 65 -13.38 6.23 -29.34
C MET A 65 -14.87 6.15 -29.00
N LEU A 66 -15.49 7.26 -28.60
CA LEU A 66 -16.92 7.33 -28.32
C LEU A 66 -17.75 7.00 -29.57
N LYS A 67 -17.45 7.62 -30.72
CA LYS A 67 -18.17 7.37 -31.98
C LYS A 67 -18.04 5.92 -32.46
N LYS A 68 -16.84 5.33 -32.32
CA LYS A 68 -16.56 3.96 -32.73
C LYS A 68 -17.28 2.93 -31.87
N TYR A 69 -17.29 3.11 -30.55
CA TYR A 69 -17.70 2.07 -29.61
C TYR A 69 -19.06 2.28 -28.96
N LEU A 70 -19.51 3.52 -28.77
CA LEU A 70 -20.70 3.78 -27.96
C LEU A 70 -22.00 3.87 -28.75
N LYS A 71 -21.99 4.22 -30.06
CA LYS A 71 -23.21 4.24 -30.92
C LYS A 71 -24.47 4.78 -30.21
N ASN A 72 -24.35 5.91 -29.50
CA ASN A 72 -25.38 6.61 -28.69
C ASN A 72 -25.64 6.10 -27.26
N GLU A 73 -24.98 5.03 -26.81
CA GLU A 73 -24.98 4.63 -25.40
C GLU A 73 -24.04 5.54 -24.56
N GLY A 74 -24.35 5.73 -23.28
CA GLY A 74 -23.47 6.47 -22.37
C GLY A 74 -22.27 5.63 -21.91
N PHE A 75 -21.07 6.24 -21.90
CA PHE A 75 -19.83 5.57 -21.47
C PHE A 75 -19.96 4.87 -20.11
N LEU A 76 -20.71 5.48 -19.18
CA LEU A 76 -20.87 4.96 -17.83
C LEU A 76 -21.75 3.70 -17.72
N VAL A 77 -22.56 3.43 -18.75
CA VAL A 77 -23.57 2.35 -18.74
C VAL A 77 -23.21 1.24 -19.72
N THR A 78 -22.54 1.55 -20.83
CA THR A 78 -22.23 0.60 -21.91
C THR A 78 -21.59 -0.70 -21.42
N ALA A 79 -22.12 -1.82 -21.92
CA ALA A 79 -21.61 -3.15 -21.67
C ALA A 79 -20.41 -3.48 -22.56
N LYS A 80 -19.55 -4.40 -22.09
CA LYS A 80 -18.44 -4.91 -22.89
C LYS A 80 -18.97 -5.85 -23.97
N LYS A 81 -18.58 -5.63 -25.22
CA LYS A 81 -18.90 -6.51 -26.36
C LYS A 81 -17.66 -7.29 -26.78
N THR A 82 -17.82 -8.50 -27.30
CA THR A 82 -16.70 -9.35 -27.76
C THR A 82 -15.90 -8.70 -28.89
N SER A 83 -16.58 -7.95 -29.75
CA SER A 83 -16.01 -7.16 -30.86
C SER A 83 -15.16 -5.96 -30.43
N HIS A 84 -15.22 -5.54 -29.16
CA HIS A 84 -14.42 -4.42 -28.67
C HIS A 84 -12.93 -4.77 -28.64
N SER A 85 -12.08 -3.76 -28.90
CA SER A 85 -10.62 -3.92 -28.76
C SER A 85 -10.24 -4.20 -27.31
N SER A 86 -9.12 -4.87 -27.09
CA SER A 86 -8.58 -5.15 -25.76
C SER A 86 -8.39 -3.87 -24.94
N THR A 87 -7.88 -2.81 -25.57
CA THR A 87 -7.72 -1.49 -24.94
C THR A 87 -9.05 -0.90 -24.49
N TRP A 88 -10.08 -0.92 -25.34
CA TRP A 88 -11.40 -0.39 -24.96
C TRP A 88 -12.05 -1.21 -23.85
N LYS A 89 -11.92 -2.55 -23.90
CA LYS A 89 -12.35 -3.43 -22.81
C LYS A 89 -11.66 -3.07 -21.48
N ALA A 90 -10.35 -2.79 -21.50
CA ALA A 90 -9.60 -2.37 -20.33
C ALA A 90 -10.03 -0.99 -19.80
N ILE A 91 -10.38 -0.04 -20.67
CA ILE A 91 -10.94 1.26 -20.28
C ILE A 91 -12.33 1.08 -19.63
N LEU A 92 -13.20 0.27 -20.24
CA LEU A 92 -14.51 -0.08 -19.66
C LEU A 92 -14.37 -0.80 -18.32
N GLU A 93 -13.32 -1.62 -18.14
CA GLU A 93 -12.99 -2.21 -16.84
C GLU A 93 -12.61 -1.17 -15.82
N ALA A 94 -11.72 -0.23 -16.16
CA ALA A 94 -11.29 0.81 -15.23
C ALA A 94 -12.40 1.79 -14.83
N ARG A 95 -13.57 1.75 -15.48
CA ARG A 95 -14.75 2.56 -15.14
C ARG A 95 -15.19 2.43 -13.69
N PHE A 96 -15.02 1.29 -13.02
CA PHE A 96 -15.39 1.18 -11.60
C PHE A 96 -14.64 2.21 -10.74
N VAL A 97 -13.40 2.56 -11.09
CA VAL A 97 -12.63 3.61 -10.40
C VAL A 97 -13.30 4.97 -10.58
N LEU A 98 -13.85 5.21 -11.77
CA LEU A 98 -14.58 6.43 -12.09
C LEU A 98 -15.90 6.51 -11.31
N HIS A 99 -16.69 5.45 -11.30
CA HIS A 99 -17.94 5.38 -10.53
C HIS A 99 -17.74 5.72 -9.04
N LYS A 100 -16.62 5.29 -8.45
CA LYS A 100 -16.30 5.61 -7.05
C LYS A 100 -15.94 7.09 -6.83
N GLY A 101 -15.27 7.73 -7.78
CA GLY A 101 -14.71 9.08 -7.59
C GLY A 101 -15.47 10.22 -8.26
N ILE A 102 -16.33 9.94 -9.25
CA ILE A 102 -17.15 10.95 -9.92
C ILE A 102 -18.12 11.57 -8.92
N ARG A 103 -18.20 12.90 -8.91
CA ARG A 103 -19.27 13.66 -8.26
C ARG A 103 -19.85 14.67 -9.23
N TRP A 104 -21.09 15.08 -8.98
CA TRP A 104 -21.75 16.14 -9.71
C TRP A 104 -21.87 17.39 -8.83
N ILE A 105 -21.59 18.55 -9.43
CA ILE A 105 -22.00 19.85 -8.91
C ILE A 105 -23.30 20.22 -9.61
N VAL A 106 -24.33 20.50 -8.81
CA VAL A 106 -25.64 20.91 -9.30
C VAL A 106 -25.57 22.33 -9.87
N GLY A 107 -25.92 22.47 -11.15
CA GLY A 107 -26.18 23.75 -11.79
C GLY A 107 -27.68 23.89 -12.00
N ASN A 108 -28.16 23.50 -13.19
CA ASN A 108 -29.57 23.50 -13.54
C ASN A 108 -30.28 22.16 -13.25
N GLY A 109 -29.53 21.11 -12.89
CA GLY A 109 -30.04 19.80 -12.50
C GLY A 109 -30.58 18.93 -13.65
N GLN A 110 -30.54 19.40 -14.89
CA GLN A 110 -31.15 18.72 -16.04
C GLN A 110 -30.35 17.48 -16.49
N SER A 111 -29.03 17.53 -16.33
CA SER A 111 -28.14 16.45 -16.78
C SER A 111 -28.03 15.35 -15.73
N ILE A 112 -28.29 15.66 -14.46
CA ILE A 112 -28.02 14.79 -13.31
C ILE A 112 -29.25 13.89 -13.03
N PRO A 113 -29.12 12.56 -13.17
CA PRO A 113 -30.10 11.62 -12.63
C PRO A 113 -30.21 11.73 -11.12
N PHE A 114 -31.42 11.89 -10.61
CA PHE A 114 -31.64 12.12 -9.18
C PHE A 114 -31.19 10.93 -8.31
N TRP A 115 -31.51 9.70 -8.73
CA TRP A 115 -31.27 8.50 -7.92
C TRP A 115 -29.89 7.86 -8.11
N THR A 116 -29.40 7.82 -9.34
CA THR A 116 -28.26 6.99 -9.74
C THR A 116 -26.94 7.75 -9.80
N ALA A 117 -26.97 9.08 -9.64
CA ALA A 117 -25.77 9.90 -9.66
C ALA A 117 -25.28 10.26 -8.24
N ASN A 118 -23.97 10.47 -8.11
CA ASN A 118 -23.31 10.88 -6.87
C ASN A 118 -23.29 12.40 -6.76
N TRP A 119 -24.43 13.04 -6.45
CA TRP A 119 -24.54 14.50 -6.37
C TRP A 119 -24.74 15.02 -4.94
N VAL A 120 -25.30 14.21 -4.04
CA VAL A 120 -25.38 14.52 -2.59
C VAL A 120 -24.25 13.86 -1.81
N PHE A 121 -24.10 12.56 -1.99
CA PHE A 121 -23.18 11.71 -1.24
C PHE A 121 -22.09 11.10 -2.13
N PRO A 122 -21.06 10.47 -1.53
CA PRO A 122 -20.06 9.74 -2.28
C PRO A 122 -20.56 8.45 -2.98
N PHE A 123 -21.87 8.21 -2.94
CA PHE A 123 -22.59 7.10 -3.53
C PHE A 123 -24.00 7.58 -3.96
N PRO A 124 -24.71 6.82 -4.81
CA PRO A 124 -26.04 7.19 -5.28
C PRO A 124 -27.09 7.18 -4.17
N LEU A 125 -28.09 8.07 -4.24
CA LEU A 125 -29.22 8.06 -3.30
C LEU A 125 -29.99 6.73 -3.33
N LEU A 126 -30.01 6.05 -4.48
CA LEU A 126 -30.63 4.74 -4.63
C LEU A 126 -30.07 3.69 -3.64
N ASP A 127 -28.81 3.82 -3.22
CA ASP A 127 -28.18 2.88 -2.29
C ASP A 127 -28.71 2.99 -0.86
N LEU A 128 -29.32 4.13 -0.50
CA LEU A 128 -30.00 4.32 0.79
C LEU A 128 -31.38 3.66 0.84
N ILE A 129 -31.97 3.39 -0.32
CA ILE A 129 -33.34 2.88 -0.41
C ILE A 129 -33.32 1.36 -0.40
N HIS A 130 -34.17 0.81 0.47
CA HIS A 130 -34.37 -0.63 0.58
C HIS A 130 -34.81 -1.25 -0.75
N VAL A 131 -34.25 -2.40 -1.11
CA VAL A 131 -34.39 -3.00 -2.44
C VAL A 131 -35.86 -3.19 -2.86
N PHE A 132 -36.74 -3.57 -1.93
CA PHE A 132 -38.17 -3.76 -2.19
C PHE A 132 -38.93 -2.49 -2.59
N LEU A 133 -38.46 -1.30 -2.19
CA LEU A 133 -39.11 -0.04 -2.51
C LEU A 133 -38.66 0.53 -3.86
N ARG A 134 -37.56 0.01 -4.43
CA ARG A 134 -36.94 0.56 -5.65
C ARG A 134 -37.84 0.45 -6.88
N ASN A 135 -38.74 -0.54 -6.93
CA ASN A 135 -39.65 -0.74 -8.07
C ASN A 135 -40.69 0.39 -8.21
N ASN A 136 -40.96 1.13 -7.13
CA ASN A 136 -41.92 2.23 -7.13
C ASN A 136 -41.26 3.59 -7.45
N LEU A 137 -39.94 3.62 -7.64
CA LEU A 137 -39.21 4.85 -7.88
C LEU A 137 -39.16 5.19 -9.37
N ASN A 138 -39.39 6.47 -9.68
CA ASN A 138 -39.09 6.99 -11.01
C ASN A 138 -37.57 7.16 -11.19
N LEU A 139 -36.88 6.14 -11.69
CA LEU A 139 -35.43 6.17 -11.95
C LEU A 139 -35.00 7.16 -13.04
N ASN A 140 -35.95 7.66 -13.85
CA ASN A 140 -35.69 8.66 -14.88
C ASN A 140 -35.75 10.10 -14.34
N ALA A 141 -36.16 10.29 -13.08
CA ALA A 141 -36.22 11.60 -12.46
C ALA A 141 -34.86 12.31 -12.48
N LYS A 142 -34.90 13.61 -12.75
CA LYS A 142 -33.75 14.50 -12.78
C LYS A 142 -33.73 15.39 -11.55
N VAL A 143 -32.55 15.90 -11.20
CA VAL A 143 -32.42 16.86 -10.09
C VAL A 143 -33.26 18.12 -10.35
N SER A 144 -33.38 18.54 -11.62
CA SER A 144 -34.21 19.68 -12.03
C SER A 144 -35.69 19.53 -11.64
N ASP A 145 -36.22 18.31 -11.53
CA ASP A 145 -37.64 18.06 -11.23
C ASP A 145 -38.02 18.48 -9.80
N PHE A 146 -37.01 18.56 -8.93
CA PHE A 146 -37.08 18.94 -7.52
C PHE A 146 -36.60 20.37 -7.25
N ILE A 147 -36.33 21.14 -8.31
CA ILE A 147 -35.95 22.55 -8.22
C ILE A 147 -37.10 23.41 -8.77
N GLN A 148 -37.51 24.42 -8.00
CA GLN A 148 -38.53 25.38 -8.41
C GLN A 148 -38.11 26.78 -8.00
N ASN A 149 -38.18 27.74 -8.92
CA ASN A 149 -37.80 29.14 -8.68
C ASN A 149 -36.39 29.29 -8.05
N GLN A 150 -35.42 28.50 -8.52
CA GLN A 150 -34.03 28.47 -8.01
C GLN A 150 -33.90 28.05 -6.52
N ALA A 151 -34.94 27.44 -5.96
CA ALA A 151 -34.95 26.83 -4.64
C ALA A 151 -35.28 25.35 -4.73
N TRP A 152 -34.85 24.57 -3.74
CA TRP A 152 -35.27 23.19 -3.58
C TRP A 152 -36.75 23.12 -3.22
N ASN A 153 -37.51 22.30 -3.93
CA ASN A 153 -38.92 22.05 -3.61
C ASN A 153 -39.01 20.99 -2.50
N TYR A 154 -39.18 21.44 -1.25
CA TYR A 154 -39.28 20.58 -0.08
C TYR A 154 -40.44 19.59 -0.18
N ASP A 155 -41.62 20.05 -0.57
CA ASP A 155 -42.85 19.22 -0.61
C ASP A 155 -42.72 18.05 -1.59
N LYS A 156 -42.00 18.24 -2.69
CA LYS A 156 -41.68 17.16 -3.62
C LYS A 156 -40.61 16.23 -3.08
N LEU A 157 -39.62 16.74 -2.34
CA LEU A 157 -38.56 15.91 -1.77
C LEU A 157 -39.09 15.02 -0.64
N SER A 158 -39.94 15.56 0.24
CA SER A 158 -40.54 14.85 1.39
C SER A 158 -41.46 13.70 0.99
N GLN A 159 -42.00 13.72 -0.24
CA GLN A 159 -42.77 12.60 -0.79
C GLN A 159 -41.93 11.37 -1.14
N VAL A 160 -40.61 11.54 -1.28
CA VAL A 160 -39.78 10.54 -1.96
C VAL A 160 -38.53 10.16 -1.17
N ILE A 161 -38.10 11.00 -0.23
CA ILE A 161 -36.90 10.80 0.58
C ILE A 161 -37.19 11.15 2.05
N ASP A 162 -36.49 10.48 2.97
CA ASP A 162 -36.52 10.78 4.41
C ASP A 162 -35.89 12.14 4.76
N ASP A 163 -36.41 12.79 5.80
CA ASP A 163 -36.01 14.15 6.23
C ASP A 163 -34.50 14.31 6.45
N ASP A 164 -33.81 13.30 7.02
CA ASP A 164 -32.35 13.31 7.25
C ASP A 164 -31.52 13.60 5.98
N VAL A 165 -31.97 13.08 4.84
CA VAL A 165 -31.31 13.28 3.55
C VAL A 165 -31.73 14.60 2.92
N ILE A 166 -32.99 15.00 3.12
CA ILE A 166 -33.49 16.31 2.67
C ILE A 166 -32.68 17.43 3.32
N GLU A 167 -32.40 17.36 4.62
CA GLU A 167 -31.53 18.32 5.30
C GLU A 167 -30.18 18.47 4.59
N LYS A 168 -29.59 17.37 4.09
CA LYS A 168 -28.34 17.44 3.31
C LYS A 168 -28.53 18.07 1.94
N ILE A 169 -29.63 17.75 1.25
CA ILE A 169 -29.95 18.35 -0.07
C ILE A 169 -30.13 19.86 0.06
N LEU A 170 -30.87 20.32 1.07
CA LEU A 170 -31.12 21.75 1.30
C LEU A 170 -29.85 22.56 1.56
N THR A 171 -28.77 21.93 2.06
CA THR A 171 -27.47 22.61 2.24
C THR A 171 -26.71 22.83 0.93
N ILE A 172 -27.12 22.20 -0.18
CA ILE A 172 -26.47 22.36 -1.48
C ILE A 172 -26.94 23.69 -2.09
N PRO A 173 -26.04 24.67 -2.30
CA PRO A 173 -26.42 25.95 -2.86
C PRO A 173 -26.81 25.80 -4.33
N LEU A 174 -27.94 26.40 -4.70
CA LEU A 174 -28.37 26.52 -6.09
C LEU A 174 -27.89 27.87 -6.66
N PRO A 175 -27.38 27.91 -7.89
CA PRO A 175 -26.89 29.15 -8.47
C PRO A 175 -28.06 30.08 -8.84
N PHE A 176 -27.90 31.37 -8.56
CA PHE A 176 -28.86 32.42 -8.96
C PHE A 176 -28.96 32.60 -10.49
N TYR A 177 -27.93 32.18 -11.21
CA TYR A 177 -27.86 32.22 -12.67
C TYR A 177 -27.86 30.80 -13.23
N PRO A 178 -28.45 30.56 -14.42
CA PRO A 178 -28.50 29.23 -15.02
C PRO A 178 -27.08 28.77 -15.41
N LEU A 179 -26.43 28.02 -14.51
CA LEU A 179 -25.17 27.34 -14.77
C LEU A 179 -25.45 25.90 -15.19
N GLN A 180 -24.59 25.37 -16.06
CA GLN A 180 -24.66 23.96 -16.45
C GLN A 180 -24.13 23.07 -15.34
N ASP A 181 -24.72 21.88 -15.22
CA ASP A 181 -24.24 20.83 -14.33
C ASP A 181 -22.78 20.46 -14.65
N LYS A 182 -21.97 20.26 -13.62
CA LYS A 182 -20.53 19.99 -13.79
C LYS A 182 -20.12 18.67 -13.16
N LEU A 183 -19.44 17.84 -13.95
CA LEU A 183 -18.78 16.64 -13.46
C LEU A 183 -17.42 16.99 -12.84
N ILE A 184 -17.19 16.53 -11.61
CA ILE A 184 -15.92 16.72 -10.91
C ILE A 184 -15.37 15.40 -10.35
N TRP A 185 -14.08 15.41 -10.07
CA TRP A 185 -13.40 14.32 -9.39
C TRP A 185 -13.38 14.58 -7.87
N GLY A 186 -14.34 14.01 -7.15
CA GLY A 186 -14.54 14.23 -5.71
C GLY A 186 -13.34 13.92 -4.81
N PRO A 187 -12.52 12.89 -5.08
CA PRO A 187 -11.34 12.60 -4.24
C PRO A 187 -10.25 13.66 -4.28
N ALA A 188 -10.30 14.62 -5.20
CA ALA A 188 -9.37 15.75 -5.23
C ALA A 188 -10.09 17.04 -4.80
N PRO A 189 -9.55 17.82 -3.84
CA PRO A 189 -10.20 19.06 -3.37
C PRO A 189 -10.45 20.10 -4.46
N ASN A 190 -9.63 20.12 -5.50
CA ASN A 190 -9.80 21.01 -6.65
C ASN A 190 -10.78 20.48 -7.71
N GLY A 191 -11.40 19.32 -7.48
CA GLY A 191 -12.29 18.66 -8.43
C GLY A 191 -11.62 18.09 -9.67
N ASN A 192 -10.28 18.15 -9.78
CA ASN A 192 -9.56 17.71 -10.98
C ASN A 192 -9.09 16.27 -10.86
N PHE A 193 -9.28 15.50 -11.94
CA PHE A 193 -8.81 14.13 -11.99
C PHE A 193 -7.28 14.07 -12.04
N SER A 194 -6.69 13.25 -11.16
CA SER A 194 -5.29 12.86 -11.27
C SER A 194 -5.09 11.36 -11.06
N ILE A 195 -4.12 10.78 -11.77
CA ILE A 195 -3.77 9.35 -11.61
C ILE A 195 -3.39 9.06 -10.15
N LYS A 196 -2.71 10.01 -9.47
CA LYS A 196 -2.36 9.89 -8.05
C LYS A 196 -3.60 9.75 -7.18
N SER A 197 -4.60 10.62 -7.35
CA SER A 197 -5.84 10.57 -6.57
C SER A 197 -6.66 9.30 -6.87
N ALA A 198 -6.76 8.88 -8.13
CA ALA A 198 -7.45 7.65 -8.53
C ALA A 198 -6.73 6.37 -8.05
N TYR A 199 -5.40 6.39 -7.98
CA TYR A 199 -4.62 5.32 -7.36
C TYR A 199 -4.92 5.25 -5.85
N ASN A 200 -4.87 6.38 -5.15
CA ASN A 200 -5.12 6.43 -3.71
C ASN A 200 -6.54 5.98 -3.35
N LEU A 201 -7.54 6.33 -4.15
CA LEU A 201 -8.92 5.89 -3.98
C LEU A 201 -9.03 4.35 -3.98
N GLN A 202 -8.36 3.68 -4.92
CA GLN A 202 -8.34 2.21 -4.99
C GLN A 202 -7.61 1.57 -3.81
N VAL A 203 -6.59 2.24 -3.27
CA VAL A 203 -5.80 1.73 -2.14
C VAL A 203 -6.54 1.87 -0.82
N GLN A 204 -7.45 2.84 -0.69
CA GLN A 204 -8.28 2.99 0.51
C GLN A 204 -9.27 1.84 0.71
N ASP A 205 -9.66 1.16 -0.37
CA ASP A 205 -10.49 -0.05 -0.30
C ASP A 205 -9.75 -1.26 0.28
N GLU A 206 -8.41 -1.23 0.33
CA GLU A 206 -7.61 -2.34 0.81
C GLU A 206 -7.60 -2.40 2.34
N GLN A 207 -7.71 -3.62 2.88
CA GLN A 207 -7.70 -3.83 4.32
C GLN A 207 -6.35 -3.44 4.92
N SER A 208 -6.40 -2.56 5.92
CA SER A 208 -5.23 -2.18 6.70
C SER A 208 -4.66 -3.36 7.48
N HIS A 209 -3.34 -3.40 7.66
CA HIS A 209 -2.74 -4.41 8.51
C HIS A 209 -3.21 -4.23 9.97
N PRO A 210 -3.48 -5.31 10.74
CA PRO A 210 -3.95 -5.20 12.13
C PRO A 210 -3.02 -4.39 13.05
N LYS A 211 -1.73 -4.35 12.71
CA LYS A 211 -0.70 -3.56 13.41
C LYS A 211 -0.30 -2.27 12.69
N ALA A 212 -1.12 -1.77 11.77
CA ALA A 212 -0.84 -0.54 11.02
C ALA A 212 -0.50 0.66 11.92
N PRO A 213 -1.16 0.90 13.07
CA PRO A 213 -0.79 2.01 13.96
C PRO A 213 0.65 1.92 14.49
N ILE A 214 1.09 0.72 14.87
CA ILE A 214 2.47 0.47 15.36
C ILE A 214 3.46 0.63 14.21
N LEU A 215 3.13 0.10 13.03
CA LEU A 215 3.95 0.22 11.83
C LEU A 215 4.11 1.67 11.39
N LYS A 216 3.04 2.48 11.46
CA LYS A 216 3.06 3.91 11.16
C LYS A 216 4.04 4.64 12.09
N LYS A 217 3.97 4.38 13.41
CA LYS A 217 4.94 4.93 14.39
C LYS A 217 6.36 4.44 14.12
N MET A 218 6.55 3.19 13.73
CA MET A 218 7.86 2.65 13.39
C MET A 218 8.46 3.36 12.16
N TRP A 219 7.65 3.60 11.12
CA TRP A 219 8.11 4.26 9.89
C TRP A 219 8.59 5.69 10.13
N SER A 220 7.99 6.42 11.10
CA SER A 220 8.39 7.78 11.47
C SER A 220 9.68 7.88 12.27
N LEU A 221 10.22 6.77 12.80
CA LEU A 221 11.49 6.77 13.52
C LEU A 221 12.66 7.09 12.57
N ILE A 222 13.64 7.85 13.03
CA ILE A 222 14.87 8.14 12.25
C ILE A 222 15.79 6.92 12.37
N LEU A 223 15.71 6.01 11.40
CA LEU A 223 16.47 4.76 11.39
C LEU A 223 17.01 4.40 10.02
N PRO A 224 18.16 3.70 9.97
CA PRO A 224 18.66 3.15 8.72
C PRO A 224 17.60 2.29 8.02
N PRO A 225 17.44 2.39 6.68
CA PRO A 225 16.42 1.64 5.94
C PRO A 225 16.43 0.13 6.20
N LYS A 226 17.62 -0.47 6.37
CA LYS A 226 17.79 -1.89 6.71
C LYS A 226 17.12 -2.24 8.04
N VAL A 227 17.27 -1.39 9.06
CA VAL A 227 16.66 -1.59 10.39
C VAL A 227 15.14 -1.43 10.34
N LYS A 228 14.64 -0.47 9.55
CA LYS A 228 13.18 -0.33 9.34
C LYS A 228 12.58 -1.54 8.64
N LEU A 229 13.22 -2.06 7.60
CA LEU A 229 12.76 -3.25 6.89
C LEU A 229 12.74 -4.50 7.80
N PHE A 230 13.80 -4.71 8.57
CA PHE A 230 13.87 -5.78 9.56
C PHE A 230 12.76 -5.67 10.60
N SER A 231 12.56 -4.47 11.14
CA SER A 231 11.53 -4.17 12.12
C SER A 231 10.12 -4.41 11.57
N TRP A 232 9.87 -4.00 10.32
CA TRP A 232 8.63 -4.26 9.63
C TRP A 232 8.34 -5.78 9.52
N LEU A 233 9.33 -6.59 9.13
CA LEU A 233 9.20 -8.05 9.08
C LEU A 233 8.97 -8.66 10.47
N LEU A 234 9.66 -8.15 11.50
CA LEU A 234 9.50 -8.60 12.89
C LEU A 234 8.07 -8.35 13.39
N ILE A 235 7.53 -7.14 13.19
CA ILE A 235 6.19 -6.75 13.63
C ILE A 235 5.10 -7.62 12.97
N ARG A 236 5.31 -7.95 11.69
CA ARG A 236 4.44 -8.82 10.90
C ARG A 236 4.66 -10.32 11.15
N LYS A 237 5.60 -10.69 12.01
CA LYS A 237 6.00 -12.09 12.30
C LYS A 237 6.41 -12.86 11.04
N ARG A 238 7.12 -12.19 10.12
CA ARG A 238 7.59 -12.72 8.83
C ARG A 238 9.11 -12.92 8.76
N LEU A 239 9.80 -12.88 9.90
CA LEU A 239 11.20 -13.28 9.96
C LEU A 239 11.34 -14.78 9.70
N GLN A 240 12.36 -15.17 8.94
CA GLN A 240 12.68 -16.57 8.61
C GLN A 240 13.38 -17.27 9.80
N VAL A 241 12.68 -17.41 10.91
CA VAL A 241 13.15 -18.24 12.03
C VAL A 241 12.91 -19.72 11.70
N ARG A 242 13.77 -20.64 12.17
CA ARG A 242 13.65 -22.07 11.82
C ARG A 242 12.31 -22.68 12.20
N SER A 243 11.67 -22.24 13.29
CA SER A 243 10.31 -22.71 13.64
C SER A 243 9.26 -22.35 12.58
N HIS A 244 9.48 -21.29 11.81
CA HIS A 244 8.61 -20.89 10.71
C HIS A 244 8.94 -21.66 9.43
N LEU A 245 10.24 -21.82 9.13
CA LEU A 245 10.69 -22.58 7.97
C LEU A 245 10.32 -24.06 8.06
N TYR A 246 10.43 -24.67 9.24
CA TYR A 246 10.08 -26.06 9.50
C TYR A 246 8.65 -26.42 9.08
N LYS A 247 7.72 -25.45 9.17
CA LYS A 247 6.32 -25.63 8.72
C LYS A 247 6.17 -25.89 7.23
N PHE A 248 7.12 -25.42 6.42
CA PHE A 248 7.09 -25.55 4.96
C PHE A 248 8.19 -26.49 4.44
N LEU A 249 9.23 -26.73 5.25
CA LEU A 249 10.40 -27.53 4.92
C LEU A 249 10.72 -28.43 6.13
N PRO A 250 10.02 -29.57 6.28
CA PRO A 250 10.13 -30.44 7.46
C PRO A 250 11.53 -31.05 7.65
N ASN A 251 12.38 -31.01 6.62
CA ASN A 251 13.76 -31.53 6.68
C ASN A 251 14.73 -30.57 7.40
N ILE A 252 14.29 -29.38 7.82
CA ILE A 252 15.13 -28.39 8.52
C ILE A 252 15.07 -28.63 10.02
N ASN A 253 16.21 -28.74 10.70
CA ASN A 253 16.22 -28.77 12.17
C ASN A 253 15.63 -27.46 12.75
N PRO A 254 14.53 -27.52 13.53
CA PRO A 254 13.88 -26.33 14.11
C PRO A 254 14.65 -25.69 15.29
N GLU A 255 15.71 -26.32 15.78
CA GLU A 255 16.51 -25.82 16.91
C GLU A 255 17.24 -24.51 16.62
N CYS A 256 17.39 -23.71 17.67
CA CYS A 256 18.12 -22.45 17.67
C CYS A 256 19.61 -22.70 17.40
N PRO A 257 20.20 -22.08 16.36
CA PRO A 257 21.62 -22.29 16.06
C PRO A 257 22.56 -21.71 17.13
N LEU A 258 22.05 -20.82 17.99
CA LEU A 258 22.85 -20.12 18.99
C LEU A 258 22.97 -20.92 20.28
N CYS A 259 21.85 -21.39 20.84
CA CYS A 259 21.86 -22.18 22.08
C CYS A 259 21.73 -23.69 21.87
N LYS A 260 21.31 -24.14 20.68
CA LYS A 260 21.08 -25.55 20.29
C LYS A 260 20.09 -26.35 21.16
N ASN A 261 19.53 -25.76 22.22
CA ASN A 261 18.68 -26.47 23.19
C ASN A 261 17.18 -26.24 23.02
N HIS A 262 16.77 -25.23 22.25
CA HIS A 262 15.36 -24.84 22.12
C HIS A 262 15.00 -24.53 20.67
N MET A 263 13.73 -24.69 20.31
CA MET A 263 13.22 -24.31 18.99
C MET A 263 13.39 -22.80 18.71
N GLU A 264 13.91 -22.45 17.53
CA GLU A 264 14.13 -21.06 17.10
C GLU A 264 12.80 -20.37 16.78
N THR A 265 12.16 -19.83 17.81
CA THR A 265 11.03 -18.89 17.66
C THR A 265 11.53 -17.44 17.72
N ILE A 266 10.74 -16.48 17.22
CA ILE A 266 11.06 -15.04 17.37
C ILE A 266 11.27 -14.70 18.85
N ASN A 267 10.37 -15.15 19.73
CA ASN A 267 10.48 -14.87 21.16
C ASN A 267 11.74 -15.48 21.78
N HIS A 268 12.08 -16.72 21.39
CA HIS A 268 13.31 -17.35 21.86
C HIS A 268 14.54 -16.60 21.35
N LEU A 269 14.61 -16.35 20.04
CA LEU A 269 15.75 -15.71 19.39
C LEU A 269 16.11 -14.34 19.99
N PHE A 270 15.11 -13.54 20.37
CA PHE A 270 15.35 -12.19 20.91
C PHE A 270 15.31 -12.10 22.44
N PHE A 271 14.59 -12.97 23.16
CA PHE A 271 14.34 -12.78 24.61
C PHE A 271 14.67 -13.97 25.50
N LYS A 272 14.55 -15.20 25.01
CA LYS A 272 14.75 -16.39 25.87
C LYS A 272 16.09 -17.09 25.64
N CYS A 273 16.74 -16.85 24.51
CA CYS A 273 18.02 -17.47 24.18
C CYS A 273 19.10 -16.92 25.12
N GLN A 274 19.85 -17.83 25.78
CA GLN A 274 20.92 -17.44 26.70
C GLN A 274 21.94 -16.50 26.05
N PHE A 275 22.26 -16.75 24.77
CA PHE A 275 23.12 -15.88 23.99
C PHE A 275 22.55 -14.46 23.84
N ALA A 276 21.25 -14.35 23.50
CA ALA A 276 20.59 -13.05 23.37
C ALA A 276 20.54 -12.32 24.74
N LEU A 277 20.24 -13.03 25.82
CA LEU A 277 20.24 -12.48 27.18
C LEU A 277 21.60 -11.93 27.58
N ASN A 278 22.69 -12.64 27.27
CA ASN A 278 24.05 -12.16 27.53
C ASN A 278 24.35 -10.87 26.75
N ILE A 279 23.93 -10.77 25.49
CA ILE A 279 24.09 -9.52 24.72
C ILE A 279 23.29 -8.39 25.36
N TRP A 280 22.04 -8.62 25.76
CA TRP A 280 21.24 -7.61 26.43
C TRP A 280 21.88 -7.11 27.74
N ARG A 281 22.51 -8.01 28.51
CA ARG A 281 23.26 -7.66 29.72
C ARG A 281 24.49 -6.78 29.44
N CYS A 282 25.15 -6.99 28.31
CA CYS A 282 26.29 -6.16 27.89
C CYS A 282 25.87 -4.80 27.32
N THR A 283 24.60 -4.62 27.01
CA THR A 283 24.05 -3.34 26.59
C THR A 283 23.52 -2.62 27.83
N TYR A 284 23.58 -1.28 27.90
CA TYR A 284 23.13 -0.47 29.05
C TYR A 284 21.59 -0.53 29.33
N PHE A 285 20.94 -1.66 29.05
CA PHE A 285 19.54 -1.92 29.35
C PHE A 285 19.44 -2.66 30.69
N SER A 286 18.95 -1.99 31.74
CA SER A 286 18.71 -2.64 33.03
C SER A 286 17.66 -3.75 32.89
N LEU A 287 17.86 -4.85 33.63
CA LEU A 287 16.97 -6.01 33.69
C LEU A 287 15.50 -5.63 34.00
N THR A 288 15.28 -4.50 34.71
CA THR A 288 13.97 -3.95 35.04
C THR A 288 13.21 -3.45 33.81
N MET A 289 13.93 -3.01 32.77
CA MET A 289 13.30 -2.66 31.50
C MET A 289 12.85 -3.94 30.77
N LEU A 290 13.67 -4.99 30.72
CA LEU A 290 13.35 -6.30 30.12
C LEU A 290 12.04 -6.93 30.66
N ILE A 291 11.73 -6.72 31.94
CA ILE A 291 10.50 -7.21 32.59
C ILE A 291 9.27 -6.39 32.15
N ARG A 292 9.39 -5.06 32.04
CA ARG A 292 8.31 -4.18 31.51
C ARG A 292 8.03 -4.45 30.01
N ILE A 293 9.04 -4.93 29.30
CA ILE A 293 9.01 -5.28 27.88
C ILE A 293 8.24 -6.59 27.61
N LEU A 294 8.38 -7.57 28.50
CA LEU A 294 7.69 -8.86 28.44
C LEU A 294 6.15 -8.72 28.53
N MET A 295 5.65 -7.67 29.21
CA MET A 295 4.21 -7.50 29.47
C MET A 295 3.44 -6.76 28.36
N ALA A 296 4.10 -6.13 27.37
CA ALA A 296 3.42 -5.31 26.37
C ALA A 296 3.98 -5.46 24.94
N LEU A 297 3.56 -6.52 24.24
CA LEU A 297 3.93 -6.80 22.84
C LEU A 297 3.58 -5.67 21.83
N SER A 298 2.72 -4.73 22.18
CA SER A 298 2.21 -3.67 21.29
C SER A 298 2.92 -2.31 21.46
N GLY A 299 3.28 -1.92 22.68
CA GLY A 299 3.89 -0.60 22.96
C GLY A 299 5.40 -0.56 22.77
N TRP A 300 6.07 -1.69 22.99
CA TRP A 300 7.52 -1.71 23.15
C TRP A 300 8.34 -1.60 21.86
N LEU A 301 7.81 -2.08 20.74
CA LEU A 301 8.50 -2.04 19.44
C LEU A 301 8.94 -0.61 19.09
N CYS A 302 8.12 0.41 19.41
CA CYS A 302 8.46 1.80 19.13
C CYS A 302 9.65 2.33 19.95
N TYR A 303 9.92 1.77 21.14
CA TYR A 303 10.98 2.24 22.03
C TYR A 303 12.32 1.54 21.77
N LEU A 304 12.31 0.25 21.42
CA LEU A 304 13.55 -0.50 21.21
C LEU A 304 14.04 -0.54 19.77
N ILE A 305 13.17 -0.40 18.76
CA ILE A 305 13.58 -0.37 17.34
C ILE A 305 14.66 0.70 17.05
N PRO A 306 14.66 1.89 17.69
CA PRO A 306 15.75 2.85 17.57
C PRO A 306 17.08 2.48 18.25
N ARG A 307 17.04 1.50 19.15
CA ARG A 307 18.12 1.21 20.10
C ARG A 307 18.49 -0.27 20.10
N LEU A 308 18.24 -1.00 19.00
CA LEU A 308 18.64 -2.41 18.81
C LEU A 308 20.12 -2.51 18.40
N PRO A 309 21.09 -2.79 19.30
CA PRO A 309 22.48 -3.05 18.92
C PRO A 309 22.63 -4.36 18.13
N MET A 310 21.66 -5.27 18.21
CA MET A 310 21.71 -6.59 17.57
C MET A 310 21.27 -6.62 16.11
N ALA A 311 20.83 -5.50 15.52
CA ALA A 311 20.40 -5.48 14.13
C ALA A 311 21.51 -6.02 13.21
N HIS A 312 22.76 -5.58 13.42
CA HIS A 312 23.96 -6.05 12.72
C HIS A 312 24.28 -7.54 12.90
N MET A 313 23.94 -8.16 14.03
CA MET A 313 24.17 -9.59 14.27
C MET A 313 23.08 -10.51 13.68
N PHE A 314 21.85 -10.01 13.54
CA PHE A 314 20.75 -10.78 12.95
C PHE A 314 20.53 -10.50 11.46
N PHE A 315 21.08 -9.40 10.90
CA PHE A 315 21.13 -9.18 9.46
C PHE A 315 21.81 -10.33 8.69
N PRO A 316 22.94 -10.91 9.17
CA PRO A 316 23.51 -12.10 8.59
C PRO A 316 22.51 -13.24 8.46
N LYS A 317 21.64 -13.50 9.43
CA LYS A 317 20.63 -14.59 9.31
C LYS A 317 19.61 -14.35 8.18
N LEU A 318 19.21 -13.11 7.94
CA LEU A 318 18.35 -12.75 6.80
C LEU A 318 19.05 -12.96 5.44
N PHE A 319 20.36 -12.74 5.38
CA PHE A 319 21.16 -12.96 4.17
C PHE A 319 21.69 -14.40 4.03
N PHE A 320 21.93 -15.12 5.12
CA PHE A 320 22.46 -16.49 5.12
C PHE A 320 21.44 -17.47 4.54
N TYR A 321 20.15 -17.26 4.81
CA TYR A 321 19.06 -18.00 4.17
C TYR A 321 18.75 -17.50 2.74
N ALA A 322 19.25 -16.32 2.35
CA ALA A 322 19.18 -15.83 0.98
C ALA A 322 20.42 -16.25 0.13
N GLY A 323 21.53 -16.65 0.75
CA GLY A 323 22.82 -16.85 0.07
C GLY A 323 23.24 -18.31 -0.18
N LYS A 324 22.59 -19.31 0.44
CA LYS A 324 22.98 -20.73 0.30
C LYS A 324 21.85 -21.64 -0.20
N SER A 325 21.26 -21.29 -1.34
CA SER A 325 20.39 -22.21 -2.09
C SER A 325 20.85 -22.31 -3.54
N GLY A 326 22.10 -22.74 -3.74
CA GLY A 326 22.68 -22.87 -5.06
C GLY A 326 24.10 -23.43 -5.03
N LYS A 327 24.23 -24.70 -4.60
CA LYS A 327 25.23 -25.70 -5.02
C LYS A 327 25.22 -26.87 -3.99
N PRO A 328 24.98 -28.11 -4.41
CA PRO A 328 25.26 -29.27 -3.57
C PRO A 328 26.78 -29.50 -3.58
N GLY A 329 27.38 -29.69 -2.39
CA GLY A 329 28.79 -30.04 -2.25
C GLY A 329 29.73 -28.85 -1.99
N THR A 330 29.72 -28.32 -0.78
CA THR A 330 30.92 -27.76 -0.11
C THR A 330 30.61 -27.52 1.37
N THR A 331 30.72 -28.59 2.15
CA THR A 331 30.94 -28.51 3.60
C THR A 331 32.34 -27.96 3.85
N ALA A 332 32.48 -26.64 3.89
CA ALA A 332 33.65 -26.01 4.50
C ALA A 332 33.30 -25.70 5.97
N PHE A 333 33.67 -26.63 6.84
CA PHE A 333 33.84 -26.36 8.27
C PHE A 333 34.90 -25.27 8.42
N LEU A 334 34.52 -24.08 8.90
CA LEU A 334 35.49 -23.22 9.57
C LEU A 334 35.63 -23.73 11.01
N LYS A 335 36.50 -24.74 11.17
CA LYS A 335 37.28 -24.91 12.40
C LYS A 335 38.29 -23.77 12.44
N THR A 336 38.00 -22.73 13.21
CA THR A 336 39.04 -21.86 13.77
C THR A 336 38.72 -21.66 15.24
N SER A 337 39.22 -22.60 16.04
CA SER A 337 39.58 -22.37 17.43
C SER A 337 40.70 -21.32 17.46
N ILE A 338 40.35 -20.08 17.81
CA ILE A 338 41.31 -19.08 18.28
C ILE A 338 40.84 -18.70 19.70
N PRO A 339 41.68 -18.84 20.73
CA PRO A 339 41.34 -18.40 22.07
C PRO A 339 41.44 -16.88 22.09
N ILE A 340 40.33 -16.17 22.29
CA ILE A 340 40.38 -14.73 22.57
C ILE A 340 40.70 -14.60 24.07
N GLN A 341 41.98 -14.41 24.37
CA GLN A 341 42.40 -13.83 25.64
C GLN A 341 41.83 -12.40 25.73
N LEU A 342 41.16 -12.12 26.84
CA LEU A 342 40.66 -10.80 27.21
C LEU A 342 41.83 -9.88 27.54
N GLU A 343 42.10 -8.88 26.68
CA GLU A 343 42.81 -7.67 27.13
C GLU A 343 41.80 -6.63 27.63
N PRO A 344 41.98 -6.10 28.86
CA PRO A 344 41.05 -5.14 29.44
C PRO A 344 41.52 -3.71 29.15
N SER A 345 41.08 -3.09 28.04
CA SER A 345 41.03 -1.61 27.89
C SER A 345 40.66 -1.12 26.49
N LEU A 346 39.43 -1.37 26.01
CA LEU A 346 38.92 -0.63 24.84
C LEU A 346 37.46 -0.23 25.03
N THR A 347 37.24 1.05 25.31
CA THR A 347 35.91 1.68 25.39
C THR A 347 35.23 1.77 24.00
N PRO A 348 33.89 1.67 23.90
CA PRO A 348 33.16 1.48 22.64
C PRO A 348 33.19 2.63 21.62
N SER A 349 33.84 3.76 21.92
CA SER A 349 33.67 5.01 21.16
C SER A 349 34.68 5.22 20.01
N ARG A 350 35.67 4.34 19.81
CA ARG A 350 36.79 4.59 18.88
C ARG A 350 36.87 3.68 17.64
N LEU A 351 35.87 2.84 17.39
CA LEU A 351 35.85 1.96 16.21
C LEU A 351 35.34 2.63 14.92
N TRP A 352 34.94 3.92 14.98
CA TRP A 352 34.40 4.64 13.82
C TRP A 352 35.42 5.52 13.06
N ASP A 353 36.56 5.88 13.67
CA ASP A 353 37.45 6.93 13.15
C ASP A 353 38.76 6.45 12.50
N ARG A 354 39.04 5.14 12.47
CA ARG A 354 40.21 4.63 11.72
C ARG A 354 39.76 3.82 10.52
N GLY A 355 39.65 4.50 9.39
CA GLY A 355 39.65 3.86 8.08
C GLY A 355 41.01 3.22 7.82
N LEU A 356 41.12 1.91 8.08
CA LEU A 356 42.15 1.05 7.51
C LEU A 356 41.54 -0.31 7.12
N PRO A 357 42.01 -0.92 6.01
CA PRO A 357 41.23 -1.88 5.24
C PRO A 357 41.48 -3.31 5.70
N LEU A 358 40.42 -4.03 6.08
CA LEU A 358 40.47 -5.49 6.09
C LEU A 358 40.11 -5.97 4.67
N SER A 359 41.16 -6.27 3.91
CA SER A 359 41.07 -6.93 2.61
C SER A 359 40.42 -8.31 2.76
N CYS A 360 39.14 -8.41 2.44
CA CYS A 360 38.52 -9.65 1.97
C CYS A 360 37.75 -9.30 0.70
N SER A 361 38.32 -9.74 -0.41
CA SER A 361 37.96 -9.55 -1.79
C SER A 361 36.60 -10.20 -2.12
N VAL A 362 35.51 -9.44 -1.98
CA VAL A 362 34.30 -9.53 -2.81
C VAL A 362 33.71 -8.11 -2.92
N PRO A 363 33.53 -7.54 -4.12
CA PRO A 363 33.18 -6.13 -4.26
C PRO A 363 31.75 -5.85 -3.79
N PHE A 364 31.65 -4.94 -2.83
CA PHE A 364 30.43 -4.28 -2.40
C PHE A 364 29.98 -3.31 -3.50
N TYR A 365 28.74 -3.42 -3.97
CA TYR A 365 28.09 -2.37 -4.78
C TYR A 365 26.79 -1.96 -4.09
N PHE A 366 26.85 -0.80 -3.43
CA PHE A 366 25.70 0.04 -3.09
C PHE A 366 26.04 1.46 -3.55
N ASP A 367 26.28 1.63 -4.85
CA ASP A 367 26.34 2.95 -5.46
C ASP A 367 24.94 3.35 -5.93
N LEU A 368 24.41 4.38 -5.28
CA LEU A 368 23.37 5.25 -5.81
C LEU A 368 24.02 6.25 -6.78
N VAL A 369 24.60 5.76 -7.88
CA VAL A 369 24.99 6.58 -9.04
C VAL A 369 24.66 5.77 -10.29
N GLY A 370 23.72 6.28 -11.09
CA GLY A 370 23.36 5.65 -12.36
C GLY A 370 24.57 5.63 -13.32
N PRO A 371 24.65 4.68 -14.26
CA PRO A 371 25.67 4.74 -15.28
C PRO A 371 25.44 6.01 -16.12
N ALA A 372 26.51 6.80 -16.23
CA ALA A 372 26.61 7.93 -17.14
C ALA A 372 26.17 7.48 -18.54
N CYS A 373 25.12 8.13 -19.03
CA CYS A 373 24.71 8.08 -20.42
C CYS A 373 25.84 8.71 -21.26
N PRO A 374 26.42 8.03 -22.26
CA PRO A 374 27.31 8.69 -23.18
C PRO A 374 26.49 9.70 -23.99
N ARG A 375 27.00 10.94 -23.96
CA ARG A 375 26.51 12.08 -24.74
C ARG A 375 26.40 11.70 -26.22
N GLY A 376 25.32 12.12 -26.86
CA GLY A 376 25.26 12.28 -28.30
C GLY A 376 23.88 11.96 -28.87
N PHE A 377 22.98 12.95 -28.87
CA PHE A 377 22.31 13.46 -30.08
C PHE A 377 21.54 14.73 -29.70
N ARG A 378 21.94 15.84 -30.31
CA ARG A 378 21.22 17.13 -30.31
C ARG A 378 20.32 17.15 -31.55
N LEU A 379 19.16 17.78 -31.36
CA LEU A 379 18.07 18.13 -32.28
C LEU A 379 17.21 16.96 -32.78
#